data_AF-A0A1L8DTB4-F1
#
_entry.id   AF-A0A1L8DTB4-F1
#
_cell.length_a   1.000
_cell.length_b   1.000
_cell.length_c   1.000
_cell.angle_alpha   90.00
_cell.angle_beta   90.00
_cell.angle_gamma   90.00
#
_symmetry.space_group_name_H-M   'P 1'
#
loop_
_entity.id
_entity.type
_entity.pdbx_description
1 polymer ?
#
loop_
_entity_poly.entity_id
_entity_poly.type
_entity_poly.pdbx_seq_one_letter_code
_entity_poly.pdbx_strand_id
1 'polypeptide(L)'
;MCDEESFVILGSTPTPSMECLARSYATDATGDFSSIPNAPHEPLDTKMPSLEGAVGGISSQEASLTTSKASSDEIDSIKVKMEAPKVEDAQLSPPNFQLNSIVSQASIVNWPSATQAPPSLSTSHFNIYSEFPSMKGQNIASSDISKLENFYCEHNQLKENLLNSNRSLRQYFALAEKWQNEIREFKKQQDVYQTHVMAENERLRGVVEHLEGRLDETRDSLQYKQQIEVLTEQHHKEMQELRAQLESSRVMQDERKNSADAELKWRQEVEQLEFAMGEKLRVAEMKENQWQQEVAGLTEKYSSDINEVRQRLAQAQGKIVCLEGDCRRWHEENDCLKVNLVAAEELNRKLQQDMVEMQQNVDQIEVFKVQTEIFERDFEAERAARTVLAGEKEQLLADLRLLQNRHEQLIGEMEGMRHPRSGYPHPESQRPRQFRCPVCSRVFLDLSTLNGHVNGCLDNS
;
A
#
# COMPACT_ATOMS: atom_id res chain seq x y z
N MET A 1 28.81 9.03 40.61
CA MET A 1 27.78 10.09 40.59
C MET A 1 26.60 9.49 39.86
N CYS A 2 25.49 9.37 40.59
CA CYS A 2 24.24 8.79 40.14
C CYS A 2 23.62 9.65 39.03
N ASP A 3 22.90 9.01 38.10
CA ASP A 3 21.53 9.37 37.78
C ASP A 3 20.86 8.14 37.13
N GLU A 4 19.89 7.60 37.87
CA GLU A 4 18.96 6.54 37.47
C GLU A 4 17.75 7.22 36.81
N GLU A 5 17.44 6.90 35.56
CA GLU A 5 16.14 7.25 34.97
C GLU A 5 15.21 6.04 35.00
N SER A 6 14.16 6.24 35.78
CA SER A 6 13.16 5.29 36.22
C SER A 6 12.08 5.09 35.15
N PHE A 7 11.77 3.82 34.86
CA PHE A 7 10.63 3.42 34.05
C PHE A 7 9.32 3.61 34.82
N VAL A 8 8.38 4.37 34.25
CA VAL A 8 6.99 4.44 34.70
C VAL A 8 6.12 3.75 33.64
N ILE A 9 5.68 2.53 33.93
CA ILE A 9 4.55 1.88 33.24
C ILE A 9 3.38 1.92 34.21
N LEU A 10 2.41 2.80 33.95
CA LEU A 10 1.13 2.84 34.65
C LEU A 10 0.16 1.84 33.98
N GLY A 11 -0.26 0.80 34.71
CA GLY A 11 -1.61 0.22 34.53
C GLY A 11 -2.66 1.19 35.08
N SER A 12 -3.97 1.14 34.80
CA SER A 12 -4.90 0.10 34.30
C SER A 12 -6.14 0.86 33.78
N THR A 13 -6.97 0.37 32.86
CA THR A 13 -8.10 -0.53 33.19
C THR A 13 -8.56 -1.37 31.99
N PRO A 14 -9.03 -2.62 32.23
CA PRO A 14 -9.61 -3.49 31.21
C PRO A 14 -11.10 -3.21 31.01
N THR A 15 -11.56 -3.34 29.76
CA THR A 15 -12.97 -3.24 29.36
C THR A 15 -13.78 -4.50 29.78
N PRO A 16 -15.03 -4.34 30.23
CA PRO A 16 -15.87 -5.44 30.70
C PRO A 16 -16.57 -6.15 29.53
N SER A 17 -15.94 -7.17 28.94
CA SER A 17 -16.66 -8.14 28.08
C SER A 17 -16.02 -9.53 27.99
N MET A 18 -15.04 -9.85 28.84
CA MET A 18 -14.21 -11.06 28.72
C MET A 18 -14.18 -11.93 29.99
N GLU A 19 -15.24 -11.94 30.80
CA GLU A 19 -15.30 -12.77 32.02
C GLU A 19 -16.17 -14.05 31.91
N CYS A 20 -16.77 -14.34 30.75
CA CYS A 20 -17.65 -15.52 30.63
C CYS A 20 -16.97 -16.82 30.13
N LEU A 21 -15.66 -16.83 29.87
CA LEU A 21 -15.00 -18.01 29.25
C LEU A 21 -13.95 -18.72 30.12
N ALA A 22 -13.71 -18.28 31.36
CA ALA A 22 -12.66 -18.85 32.21
C ALA A 22 -13.19 -19.62 33.44
N ARG A 23 -14.39 -20.22 33.37
CA ARG A 23 -14.96 -21.04 34.46
C ARG A 23 -15.44 -22.45 34.09
N SER A 24 -15.19 -22.94 32.87
CA SER A 24 -15.74 -24.22 32.38
C SER A 24 -14.74 -25.38 32.27
N TYR A 25 -13.55 -25.28 32.86
CA TYR A 25 -12.62 -26.42 32.94
C TYR A 25 -12.15 -26.68 34.37
N ALA A 26 -13.07 -27.12 35.22
CA ALA A 26 -12.76 -27.93 36.39
C ALA A 26 -14.07 -28.50 36.92
N THR A 27 -14.39 -29.75 36.57
CA THR A 27 -14.86 -30.81 37.48
C THR A 27 -15.42 -31.96 36.64
N ASP A 28 -14.60 -32.98 36.41
CA ASP A 28 -15.07 -34.36 36.36
C ASP A 28 -15.10 -34.88 37.80
N ALA A 29 -16.27 -35.22 38.33
CA ALA A 29 -16.51 -36.33 39.26
C ALA A 29 -17.95 -36.29 39.81
N THR A 30 -18.73 -37.30 39.40
CA THR A 30 -19.71 -38.07 40.21
C THR A 30 -20.79 -37.33 41.01
N GLY A 31 -22.05 -37.65 40.71
CA GLY A 31 -23.12 -37.69 41.73
C GLY A 31 -24.47 -37.20 41.24
N ASP A 32 -25.42 -38.14 41.14
CA ASP A 32 -26.86 -37.88 41.19
C ASP A 32 -27.21 -36.88 42.30
N PHE A 33 -28.14 -35.95 42.04
CA PHE A 33 -29.33 -35.75 42.88
C PHE A 33 -30.26 -34.70 42.27
N SER A 34 -31.53 -35.08 42.17
CA SER A 34 -32.68 -34.22 41.93
C SER A 34 -32.80 -33.16 43.03
N SER A 35 -33.31 -31.96 42.70
CA SER A 35 -34.45 -31.30 43.38
C SER A 35 -34.60 -29.82 43.02
N ILE A 36 -35.83 -29.49 42.68
CA ILE A 36 -36.47 -28.17 42.66
C ILE A 36 -36.29 -27.48 44.04
N PRO A 37 -36.31 -26.13 44.09
CA PRO A 37 -37.18 -25.52 45.07
C PRO A 37 -38.09 -24.43 44.47
N ASN A 38 -39.28 -24.44 45.03
CA ASN A 38 -40.45 -23.64 44.71
C ASN A 38 -40.58 -22.49 45.72
N ALA A 39 -41.21 -21.40 45.27
CA ALA A 39 -41.88 -20.33 46.04
C ALA A 39 -41.03 -19.21 46.70
N PRO A 40 -41.62 -18.04 47.06
CA PRO A 40 -43.02 -17.62 46.94
C PRO A 40 -43.30 -16.23 46.31
N HIS A 41 -44.59 -16.05 45.98
CA HIS A 41 -45.33 -14.81 45.72
C HIS A 41 -45.18 -13.74 46.81
N GLU A 42 -45.22 -12.45 46.44
CA GLU A 42 -46.26 -11.47 46.86
C GLU A 42 -46.11 -10.07 46.18
N PRO A 43 -47.09 -9.13 46.25
CA PRO A 43 -47.70 -8.50 45.06
C PRO A 43 -47.62 -6.94 45.01
N LEU A 44 -48.42 -6.34 44.10
CA LEU A 44 -48.76 -4.90 43.93
C LEU A 44 -47.73 -4.10 43.10
N ASP A 45 -48.06 -3.20 42.18
CA ASP A 45 -49.24 -2.34 42.11
C ASP A 45 -49.44 -1.74 40.71
N THR A 46 -50.68 -1.29 40.49
CA THR A 46 -51.18 -0.71 39.25
C THR A 46 -50.92 0.80 39.25
N LYS A 47 -50.33 1.38 38.18
CA LYS A 47 -50.62 2.78 37.80
C LYS A 47 -50.09 3.16 36.42
N MET A 48 -51.03 3.43 35.51
CA MET A 48 -50.83 4.38 34.41
C MET A 48 -50.75 5.81 34.97
N PRO A 49 -50.15 6.72 34.19
CA PRO A 49 -50.70 8.05 34.05
C PRO A 49 -50.89 8.45 32.58
N SER A 50 -52.15 8.74 32.24
CA SER A 50 -52.53 9.85 31.35
C SER A 50 -52.19 11.17 32.11
N LEU A 51 -51.93 12.35 31.55
CA LEU A 51 -52.54 13.07 30.43
C LEU A 51 -51.73 14.40 30.23
N GLU A 52 -51.98 15.08 29.11
CA GLU A 52 -51.71 16.52 28.82
C GLU A 52 -50.30 16.90 28.31
N GLY A 53 -50.12 17.59 27.18
CA GLY A 53 -51.07 18.36 26.36
C GLY A 53 -50.63 19.83 26.31
N ALA A 54 -50.00 20.26 25.20
CA ALA A 54 -49.98 21.63 24.66
C ALA A 54 -48.98 21.67 23.48
N VAL A 55 -49.42 21.60 22.22
CA VAL A 55 -49.99 22.70 21.39
C VAL A 55 -48.91 23.55 20.70
N GLY A 56 -49.01 23.56 19.35
CA GLY A 56 -48.40 24.53 18.44
C GLY A 56 -47.40 23.86 17.48
N GLY A 57 -47.65 23.66 16.19
CA GLY A 57 -48.73 24.08 15.32
C GLY A 57 -48.18 24.43 13.93
N ILE A 58 -48.86 23.92 12.89
CA ILE A 58 -49.10 24.50 11.54
C ILE A 58 -47.84 24.67 10.64
N SER A 59 -47.80 24.32 9.35
CA SER A 59 -48.80 24.17 8.27
C SER A 59 -48.11 23.41 7.11
N SER A 60 -48.63 22.27 6.63
CA SER A 60 -49.48 22.07 5.43
C SER A 60 -49.00 22.71 4.11
N GLN A 61 -48.76 21.84 3.10
CA GLN A 61 -49.24 21.92 1.70
C GLN A 61 -48.77 20.65 0.97
N GLU A 62 -49.62 19.64 0.75
CA GLU A 62 -50.47 19.43 -0.45
C GLU A 62 -49.75 19.64 -1.79
N ALA A 63 -49.57 18.58 -2.59
CA ALA A 63 -50.47 18.26 -3.71
C ALA A 63 -49.88 17.25 -4.73
N SER A 64 -50.74 16.32 -5.12
CA SER A 64 -50.96 15.72 -6.45
C SER A 64 -49.92 14.83 -7.13
N LEU A 65 -50.22 13.54 -7.01
CA LEU A 65 -50.35 12.54 -8.08
C LEU A 65 -50.55 13.10 -9.50
N THR A 66 -49.78 12.55 -10.45
CA THR A 66 -50.26 12.34 -11.83
C THR A 66 -50.04 10.89 -12.21
N THR A 67 -51.15 10.24 -12.57
CA THR A 67 -51.22 8.94 -13.23
C THR A 67 -51.10 9.15 -14.74
N SER A 68 -50.40 8.27 -15.44
CA SER A 68 -50.55 8.10 -16.89
C SER A 68 -50.34 6.63 -17.22
N LYS A 69 -51.38 6.03 -17.82
CA LYS A 69 -51.44 4.68 -18.39
C LYS A 69 -51.18 4.76 -19.90
N ALA A 70 -50.63 3.65 -20.43
CA ALA A 70 -50.58 3.14 -21.82
C ALA A 70 -49.13 2.86 -22.23
N SER A 71 -48.72 1.76 -22.86
CA SER A 71 -49.38 0.59 -23.49
C SER A 71 -48.39 -0.60 -23.40
N SER A 72 -48.83 -1.82 -23.09
CA SER A 72 -48.90 -2.96 -24.02
C SER A 72 -47.83 -2.96 -25.12
N ASP A 73 -46.85 -3.87 -25.00
CA ASP A 73 -46.47 -4.81 -26.07
C ASP A 73 -45.78 -6.04 -25.44
N GLU A 74 -46.33 -7.22 -25.76
CA GLU A 74 -45.80 -8.56 -25.43
C GLU A 74 -44.64 -8.91 -26.38
N ILE A 75 -43.47 -9.35 -25.88
CA ILE A 75 -42.63 -10.38 -26.54
C ILE A 75 -41.83 -11.19 -25.51
N ASP A 76 -42.06 -12.50 -25.56
CA ASP A 76 -41.28 -13.69 -25.19
C ASP A 76 -40.54 -13.85 -23.85
N SER A 77 -41.04 -14.85 -23.13
CA SER A 77 -40.38 -15.62 -22.10
C SER A 77 -39.19 -16.41 -22.65
N ILE A 78 -37.97 -15.98 -22.30
CA ILE A 78 -36.80 -16.88 -22.27
C ILE A 78 -36.43 -17.09 -20.80
N LYS A 79 -36.84 -18.24 -20.28
CA LYS A 79 -36.46 -18.77 -18.98
C LYS A 79 -34.97 -19.18 -19.03
N VAL A 80 -34.06 -18.23 -18.83
CA VAL A 80 -32.65 -18.54 -18.58
C VAL A 80 -32.51 -18.87 -17.10
N LYS A 81 -32.23 -20.14 -16.82
CA LYS A 81 -31.86 -20.65 -15.51
C LYS A 81 -30.50 -20.04 -15.14
N MET A 82 -30.48 -18.96 -14.38
CA MET A 82 -29.25 -18.45 -13.78
C MET A 82 -28.88 -19.35 -12.59
N GLU A 83 -27.94 -20.26 -12.81
CA GLU A 83 -27.17 -20.84 -11.72
C GLU A 83 -26.39 -19.72 -11.02
N ALA A 84 -26.60 -19.61 -9.71
CA ALA A 84 -25.88 -18.68 -8.85
C ALA A 84 -24.39 -19.07 -8.80
N PRO A 85 -23.45 -18.14 -9.05
CA PRO A 85 -22.05 -18.36 -8.74
C PRO A 85 -21.88 -18.52 -7.23
N LYS A 86 -21.10 -19.51 -6.81
CA LYS A 86 -20.65 -19.67 -5.42
C LYS A 86 -19.89 -18.39 -5.01
N VAL A 87 -20.45 -17.66 -4.06
CA VAL A 87 -19.80 -16.51 -3.43
C VAL A 87 -18.86 -17.05 -2.35
N GLU A 88 -17.56 -16.89 -2.56
CA GLU A 88 -16.59 -16.92 -1.48
C GLU A 88 -16.82 -15.68 -0.62
N ASP A 89 -16.93 -15.87 0.70
CA ASP A 89 -17.12 -14.82 1.71
C ASP A 89 -15.86 -13.92 1.80
N ALA A 90 -15.65 -13.07 0.79
CA ALA A 90 -14.79 -11.92 0.91
C ALA A 90 -15.66 -10.77 1.45
N GLN A 91 -15.35 -10.26 2.65
CA GLN A 91 -15.86 -8.98 3.10
C GLN A 91 -15.45 -7.89 2.10
N LEU A 92 -16.34 -7.58 1.15
CA LEU A 92 -16.13 -6.55 0.15
C LEU A 92 -16.33 -5.19 0.81
N SER A 93 -15.23 -4.54 1.15
CA SER A 93 -15.21 -3.13 1.55
C SER A 93 -15.62 -2.23 0.37
N PRO A 94 -16.29 -1.08 0.61
CA PRO A 94 -16.58 -0.12 -0.45
C PRO A 94 -15.28 0.36 -1.11
N PRO A 95 -15.21 0.41 -2.46
CA PRO A 95 -14.00 0.81 -3.16
C PRO A 95 -13.68 2.27 -2.88
N ASN A 96 -12.45 2.56 -2.44
CA ASN A 96 -11.99 3.91 -2.10
C ASN A 96 -11.06 4.44 -3.19
N PHE A 97 -11.47 5.50 -3.90
CA PHE A 97 -10.66 6.16 -4.92
C PHE A 97 -9.88 7.34 -4.32
N GLN A 98 -8.56 7.19 -4.20
CA GLN A 98 -7.70 8.28 -3.70
C GLN A 98 -7.12 9.11 -4.86
N LEU A 99 -7.71 10.28 -5.11
CA LEU A 99 -7.21 11.26 -6.08
C LEU A 99 -5.81 11.81 -5.74
N ASN A 100 -5.44 11.82 -4.46
CA ASN A 100 -4.26 12.55 -3.96
C ASN A 100 -2.92 11.89 -4.32
N SER A 101 -2.85 10.57 -4.49
CA SER A 101 -1.61 9.88 -4.88
C SER A 101 -1.21 10.19 -6.33
N ILE A 102 -2.17 10.58 -7.16
CA ILE A 102 -2.03 10.69 -8.62
C ILE A 102 -1.76 12.14 -9.03
N VAL A 103 -2.36 13.13 -8.37
CA VAL A 103 -2.03 14.55 -8.55
C VAL A 103 -0.56 14.82 -8.20
N SER A 104 -0.03 14.14 -7.19
CA SER A 104 1.39 14.21 -6.84
C SER A 104 2.32 13.69 -7.94
N GLN A 105 1.89 12.74 -8.77
CA GLN A 105 2.69 12.19 -9.88
C GLN A 105 2.68 13.12 -11.11
N ALA A 106 1.59 13.85 -11.35
CA ALA A 106 1.50 14.84 -12.42
C ALA A 106 2.43 16.04 -12.20
N SER A 107 2.69 16.41 -10.95
CA SER A 107 3.61 17.49 -10.55
C SER A 107 5.08 17.24 -10.90
N ILE A 108 5.46 15.99 -11.16
CA ILE A 108 6.85 15.58 -11.45
C ILE A 108 7.21 15.86 -12.91
N VAL A 109 6.22 15.99 -13.79
CA VAL A 109 6.45 16.23 -15.21
C VAL A 109 6.62 17.73 -15.44
N ASN A 110 7.87 18.16 -15.56
CA ASN A 110 8.24 19.55 -15.75
C ASN A 110 7.92 19.97 -17.20
N TRP A 111 6.81 20.69 -17.40
CA TRP A 111 6.52 21.34 -18.67
C TRP A 111 7.49 22.51 -18.86
N PRO A 112 8.03 22.76 -20.07
CA PRO A 112 8.67 24.04 -20.33
C PRO A 112 7.58 25.11 -20.28
N SER A 113 7.40 25.76 -19.13
CA SER A 113 6.58 26.96 -19.02
C SER A 113 7.07 27.94 -20.08
N ALA A 114 6.13 28.49 -20.86
CA ALA A 114 6.36 29.42 -21.96
C ALA A 114 7.06 30.74 -21.56
N THR A 115 7.54 30.84 -20.32
CA THR A 115 8.14 32.01 -19.69
C THR A 115 9.64 31.86 -19.41
N GLN A 116 10.28 30.75 -19.79
CA GLN A 116 11.74 30.73 -19.83
C GLN A 116 12.18 31.58 -21.03
N ALA A 117 12.60 32.81 -20.74
CA ALA A 117 13.32 33.64 -21.70
C ALA A 117 14.43 32.79 -22.34
N PRO A 118 14.65 32.91 -23.67
CA PRO A 118 15.68 32.14 -24.34
C PRO A 118 16.99 32.33 -23.56
N PRO A 119 17.68 31.25 -23.14
CA PRO A 119 18.99 31.39 -22.52
C PRO A 119 19.85 32.22 -23.48
N SER A 120 20.33 33.35 -23.00
CA SER A 120 21.18 34.25 -23.79
C SER A 120 22.34 33.46 -24.37
N LEU A 121 22.51 33.51 -25.71
CA LEU A 121 23.62 32.86 -26.39
C LEU A 121 24.94 33.24 -25.70
N SER A 122 25.61 32.27 -25.09
CA SER A 122 27.07 32.35 -24.97
C SER A 122 27.63 32.07 -26.36
N THR A 123 27.79 33.14 -27.14
CA THR A 123 28.36 33.09 -28.50
C THR A 123 29.86 32.76 -28.49
N SER A 124 30.47 32.39 -27.36
CA SER A 124 31.93 32.50 -27.25
C SER A 124 32.74 31.33 -27.83
N HIS A 125 32.16 30.18 -28.22
CA HIS A 125 32.99 29.04 -28.69
C HIS A 125 32.40 28.10 -29.76
N PHE A 126 31.37 28.46 -30.54
CA PHE A 126 30.95 27.61 -31.68
C PHE A 126 31.64 28.07 -32.97
N ASN A 127 32.42 27.18 -33.59
CA ASN A 127 33.14 27.45 -34.82
C ASN A 127 32.52 26.65 -35.97
N ILE A 128 31.81 27.30 -36.88
CA ILE A 128 31.08 26.58 -37.94
C ILE A 128 31.98 25.76 -38.88
N TYR A 129 33.26 26.07 -38.94
CA TYR A 129 34.24 25.35 -39.75
C TYR A 129 34.62 23.97 -39.17
N SER A 130 34.32 23.68 -37.89
CA SER A 130 34.47 22.31 -37.35
C SER A 130 33.36 21.40 -37.87
N GLU A 131 32.14 21.92 -37.97
CA GLU A 131 30.97 21.16 -38.42
C GLU A 131 30.92 21.01 -39.94
N PHE A 132 31.38 22.04 -40.66
CA PHE A 132 31.47 22.05 -42.12
C PHE A 132 32.91 22.32 -42.59
N PRO A 133 33.80 21.32 -42.54
CA PRO A 133 35.20 21.47 -42.96
C PRO A 133 35.35 21.94 -44.42
N SER A 134 34.36 21.65 -45.28
CA SER A 134 34.32 22.06 -46.68
C SER A 134 34.20 23.58 -46.89
N MET A 135 33.81 24.34 -45.87
CA MET A 135 33.75 25.80 -45.93
C MET A 135 35.11 26.47 -45.69
N LYS A 136 36.10 25.74 -45.18
CA LYS A 136 37.45 26.28 -44.93
C LYS A 136 38.10 26.70 -46.25
N GLY A 137 38.49 27.97 -46.35
CA GLY A 137 39.16 28.54 -47.52
C GLY A 137 38.25 29.20 -48.55
N GLN A 138 36.94 29.26 -48.31
CA GLN A 138 36.02 30.10 -49.10
C GLN A 138 36.07 31.55 -48.60
N ASN A 139 36.10 32.53 -49.52
CA ASN A 139 36.06 33.96 -49.18
C ASN A 139 34.63 34.39 -48.80
N ILE A 140 34.19 34.00 -47.61
CA ILE A 140 32.89 34.38 -47.06
C ILE A 140 33.09 35.54 -46.09
N ALA A 141 32.22 36.55 -46.15
CA ALA A 141 32.29 37.69 -45.24
C ALA A 141 32.09 37.24 -43.79
N SER A 142 32.93 37.74 -42.87
CA SER A 142 32.89 37.43 -41.44
C SER A 142 31.49 37.64 -40.82
N SER A 143 30.79 38.70 -41.24
CA SER A 143 29.42 38.99 -40.80
C SER A 143 28.41 37.88 -41.16
N ASP A 144 28.60 37.21 -42.29
CA ASP A 144 27.70 36.15 -42.73
C ASP A 144 28.05 34.81 -42.10
N ILE A 145 29.32 34.60 -41.76
CA ILE A 145 29.76 33.46 -40.93
C ILE A 145 29.15 33.55 -39.53
N SER A 146 29.21 34.71 -38.87
CA SER A 146 28.58 34.88 -37.55
C SER A 146 27.06 34.73 -37.57
N LYS A 147 26.38 35.17 -38.64
CA LYS A 147 24.94 34.91 -38.81
C LYS A 147 24.66 33.41 -38.96
N LEU A 148 25.50 32.70 -39.72
CA LEU A 148 25.35 31.26 -39.93
C LEU A 148 25.60 30.48 -38.62
N GLU A 149 26.59 30.89 -37.83
CA GLU A 149 26.83 30.37 -36.47
C GLU A 149 25.63 30.59 -35.56
N ASN A 150 25.06 31.80 -35.57
CA ASN A 150 23.83 32.09 -34.81
C ASN A 150 22.65 31.24 -35.27
N PHE A 151 22.39 31.15 -36.59
CA PHE A 151 21.30 30.31 -37.12
C PHE A 151 21.50 28.82 -36.79
N TYR A 152 22.75 28.34 -36.79
CA TYR A 152 23.05 26.95 -36.43
C TYR A 152 22.79 26.69 -34.94
N CYS A 153 23.20 27.60 -34.06
CA CYS A 153 22.91 27.55 -32.63
C CYS A 153 21.40 27.59 -32.35
N GLU A 154 20.67 28.52 -32.98
CA GLU A 154 19.21 28.62 -32.86
C GLU A 154 18.51 27.35 -33.38
N HIS A 155 18.96 26.80 -34.50
CA HIS A 155 18.42 25.56 -35.06
C HIS A 155 18.64 24.36 -34.10
N ASN A 156 19.84 24.23 -33.53
CA ASN A 156 20.12 23.15 -32.59
C ASN A 156 19.35 23.31 -31.28
N GLN A 157 19.20 24.53 -30.78
CA GLN A 157 18.36 24.82 -29.62
C GLN A 157 16.90 24.46 -29.90
N LEU A 158 16.37 24.80 -31.07
CA LEU A 158 15.01 24.43 -31.47
C LEU A 158 14.85 22.91 -31.59
N LYS A 159 15.87 22.22 -32.15
CA LYS A 159 15.90 20.76 -32.25
C LYS A 159 15.89 20.10 -30.87
N GLU A 160 16.69 20.58 -29.93
CA GLU A 160 16.70 20.08 -28.54
C GLU A 160 15.37 20.36 -27.83
N ASN A 161 14.82 21.57 -27.98
CA ASN A 161 13.51 21.92 -27.43
C ASN A 161 12.39 21.01 -27.97
N LEU A 162 12.42 20.71 -29.27
CA LEU A 162 11.44 19.81 -29.89
C LEU A 162 11.60 18.38 -29.37
N LEU A 163 12.82 17.88 -29.23
CA LEU A 163 13.10 16.56 -28.66
C LEU A 163 12.63 16.46 -27.21
N ASN A 164 12.90 17.47 -26.39
CA ASN A 164 12.46 17.55 -25.00
C ASN A 164 10.93 17.63 -24.91
N SER A 165 10.29 18.48 -25.72
CA SER A 165 8.83 18.56 -25.79
C SER A 165 8.20 17.23 -26.20
N ASN A 166 8.77 16.52 -27.19
CA ASN A 166 8.28 15.21 -27.62
C ASN A 166 8.42 14.16 -26.49
N ARG A 167 9.53 14.19 -25.75
CA ARG A 167 9.73 13.32 -24.57
C ARG A 167 8.69 13.60 -23.49
N SER A 168 8.47 14.87 -23.14
CA SER A 168 7.45 15.25 -22.15
C SER A 168 6.05 14.82 -22.60
N LEU A 169 5.67 15.08 -23.85
CA LEU A 169 4.39 14.64 -24.40
C LEU A 169 4.18 13.13 -24.27
N ARG A 170 5.19 12.32 -24.60
CA ARG A 170 5.12 10.85 -24.43
C ARG A 170 4.91 10.44 -22.97
N GLN A 171 5.55 11.13 -22.03
CA GLN A 171 5.35 10.89 -20.60
C GLN A 171 3.92 11.25 -20.17
N TYR A 172 3.35 12.35 -20.66
CA TYR A 172 1.95 12.70 -20.41
C TYR A 172 0.97 11.69 -21.01
N PHE A 173 1.20 11.24 -22.25
CA PHE A 173 0.36 10.22 -22.86
C PHE A 173 0.36 8.93 -22.03
N ALA A 174 1.54 8.48 -21.57
CA ALA A 174 1.63 7.31 -20.71
C ALA A 174 0.92 7.51 -19.36
N LEU A 175 1.01 8.70 -18.76
CA LEU A 175 0.31 9.02 -17.51
C LEU A 175 -1.21 9.08 -17.72
N ALA A 176 -1.67 9.68 -18.80
CA ALA A 176 -3.09 9.76 -19.16
C ALA A 176 -3.68 8.37 -19.43
N GLU A 177 -2.93 7.48 -20.09
CA GLU A 177 -3.33 6.09 -20.31
C GLU A 177 -3.45 5.32 -18.99
N LYS A 178 -2.49 5.48 -18.08
CA LYS A 178 -2.58 4.91 -16.71
C LYS A 178 -3.83 5.40 -15.98
N TRP A 179 -4.08 6.71 -16.00
CA TRP A 179 -5.26 7.31 -15.37
C TRP A 179 -6.58 6.75 -15.94
N GLN A 180 -6.65 6.61 -17.27
CA GLN A 180 -7.83 6.04 -17.93
C GLN A 180 -8.05 4.57 -17.54
N ASN A 181 -6.97 3.80 -17.37
CA ASN A 181 -7.05 2.41 -16.93
C ASN A 181 -7.48 2.30 -15.46
N GLU A 182 -6.94 3.13 -14.57
CA GLU A 182 -7.34 3.17 -13.15
C GLU A 182 -8.81 3.54 -12.98
N ILE A 183 -9.32 4.54 -13.72
CA ILE A 183 -10.75 4.88 -13.72
C ILE A 183 -11.60 3.70 -14.21
N ARG A 184 -11.15 3.01 -15.25
CA ARG A 184 -11.88 1.86 -15.81
C ARG A 184 -11.97 0.72 -14.81
N GLU A 185 -10.87 0.43 -14.12
CA GLU A 185 -10.83 -0.63 -13.10
C GLU A 185 -11.66 -0.24 -11.87
N PHE A 186 -11.57 1.02 -11.42
CA PHE A 186 -12.41 1.51 -10.33
C PHE A 186 -13.90 1.41 -10.65
N LYS A 187 -14.33 1.79 -11.86
CA LYS A 187 -15.72 1.62 -12.31
C LYS A 187 -16.14 0.16 -12.29
N LYS A 188 -15.29 -0.74 -12.80
CA LYS A 188 -15.56 -2.18 -12.78
C LYS A 188 -15.72 -2.71 -11.35
N GLN A 189 -14.86 -2.30 -10.42
CA GLN A 189 -14.99 -2.65 -9.00
C GLN A 189 -16.28 -2.09 -8.39
N GLN A 190 -16.64 -0.85 -8.72
CA GLN A 190 -17.88 -0.21 -8.26
C GLN A 190 -19.12 -0.96 -8.78
N ASP A 191 -19.14 -1.36 -10.06
CA ASP A 191 -20.24 -2.13 -10.65
C ASP A 191 -20.40 -3.50 -9.99
N VAL A 192 -19.28 -4.19 -9.70
CA VAL A 192 -19.28 -5.47 -8.97
C VAL A 192 -19.80 -5.28 -7.55
N TYR A 193 -19.34 -4.25 -6.84
CA TYR A 193 -19.84 -3.95 -5.49
C TYR A 193 -21.34 -3.61 -5.51
N GLN A 194 -21.79 -2.81 -6.47
CA GLN A 194 -23.20 -2.42 -6.60
C GLN A 194 -24.09 -3.63 -6.91
N THR A 195 -23.66 -4.50 -7.83
CA THR A 195 -24.40 -5.74 -8.15
C THR A 195 -24.46 -6.69 -6.96
N HIS A 196 -23.38 -6.83 -6.19
CA HIS A 196 -23.36 -7.60 -4.95
C HIS A 196 -24.36 -7.05 -3.92
N VAL A 197 -24.33 -5.75 -3.65
CA VAL A 197 -25.26 -5.11 -2.69
C VAL A 197 -26.72 -5.24 -3.14
N MET A 198 -27.01 -5.13 -4.44
CA MET A 198 -28.36 -5.35 -4.96
C MET A 198 -28.82 -6.81 -4.76
N ALA A 199 -27.96 -7.78 -5.04
CA ALA A 199 -28.27 -9.19 -4.84
C ALA A 199 -28.50 -9.53 -3.36
N GLU A 200 -27.68 -8.98 -2.47
CA GLU A 200 -27.81 -9.19 -1.03
C GLU A 200 -29.06 -8.54 -0.44
N ASN A 201 -29.43 -7.33 -0.90
CA ASN A 201 -30.69 -6.70 -0.53
C ASN A 201 -31.90 -7.52 -0.97
N GLU A 202 -31.85 -8.12 -2.16
CA GLU A 202 -32.94 -8.99 -2.64
C GLU A 202 -33.03 -10.28 -1.83
N ARG A 203 -31.88 -10.87 -1.48
CA ARG A 203 -31.82 -12.02 -0.57
C ARG A 203 -32.43 -11.69 0.79
N LEU A 204 -32.06 -10.54 1.37
CA LEU A 204 -32.60 -10.08 2.65
C LEU A 204 -34.10 -9.81 2.57
N ARG A 205 -34.59 -9.23 1.47
CA ARG A 205 -36.03 -9.05 1.23
C ARG A 205 -36.77 -10.39 1.26
N GLY A 206 -36.26 -11.40 0.56
CA GLY A 206 -36.84 -12.74 0.56
C GLY A 206 -36.84 -13.41 1.95
N VAL A 207 -35.80 -13.17 2.77
CA VAL A 207 -35.78 -13.64 4.17
C VAL A 207 -36.85 -12.95 5.01
N VAL A 208 -37.02 -11.63 4.86
CA VAL A 208 -38.06 -10.86 5.56
C VAL A 208 -39.44 -11.37 5.18
N GLU A 209 -39.75 -11.50 3.89
CA GLU A 209 -41.04 -12.00 3.41
C GLU A 209 -41.35 -13.41 3.95
N HIS A 210 -40.35 -14.29 3.99
CA HIS A 210 -40.51 -15.63 4.57
C HIS A 210 -40.75 -15.60 6.08
N LEU A 211 -40.07 -14.70 6.82
CA LEU A 211 -40.29 -14.54 8.26
C LEU A 211 -41.67 -13.94 8.56
N GLU A 212 -42.13 -12.99 7.77
CA GLU A 212 -43.48 -12.42 7.86
C GLU A 212 -44.55 -13.50 7.62
N GLY A 213 -44.38 -14.33 6.58
CA GLY A 213 -45.29 -15.46 6.32
C GLY A 213 -45.35 -16.46 7.49
N ARG A 214 -44.20 -16.79 8.10
CA ARG A 214 -44.17 -17.65 9.29
C ARG A 214 -44.83 -17.01 10.52
N LEU A 215 -44.72 -15.69 10.68
CA LEU A 215 -45.40 -14.97 11.75
C LEU A 215 -46.92 -15.01 11.57
N ASP A 216 -47.42 -14.84 10.35
CA ASP A 216 -48.84 -14.95 10.04
C ASP A 216 -49.38 -16.37 10.28
N GLU A 217 -48.67 -17.41 9.84
CA GLU A 217 -49.03 -18.81 10.15
C GLU A 217 -49.10 -19.08 11.67
N THR A 218 -48.15 -18.51 12.42
CA THR A 218 -48.13 -18.64 13.89
C THR A 218 -49.31 -17.90 14.52
N ARG A 219 -49.66 -16.73 13.99
CA ARG A 219 -50.82 -15.94 14.43
C ARG A 219 -52.12 -16.69 14.18
N ASP A 220 -52.29 -17.27 13.01
CA ASP A 220 -53.46 -18.09 12.67
C ASP A 220 -53.55 -19.32 13.57
N SER A 221 -52.43 -20.02 13.80
CA SER A 221 -52.36 -21.15 14.74
C SER A 221 -52.80 -20.75 16.16
N LEU A 222 -52.39 -19.56 16.63
CA LEU A 222 -52.78 -19.03 17.92
C LEU A 222 -54.30 -18.75 17.98
N GLN A 223 -54.86 -18.20 16.91
CA GLN A 223 -56.30 -17.93 16.80
C GLN A 223 -57.11 -19.23 16.81
N TYR A 224 -56.67 -20.26 16.09
CA TYR A 224 -57.30 -21.58 16.13
C TYR A 224 -57.23 -22.23 17.52
N LYS A 225 -56.09 -22.11 18.22
CA LYS A 225 -55.96 -22.60 19.61
C LYS A 225 -56.95 -21.93 20.54
N GLN A 226 -57.10 -20.60 20.47
CA GLN A 226 -58.08 -19.86 21.28
C GLN A 226 -59.51 -20.30 21.00
N GLN A 227 -59.88 -20.56 19.73
CA GLN A 227 -61.20 -21.08 19.38
C GLN A 227 -61.46 -22.47 19.96
N ILE A 228 -60.48 -23.37 19.89
CA ILE A 228 -60.57 -24.72 20.48
C ILE A 228 -60.76 -24.61 22.00
N GLU A 229 -60.01 -23.73 22.67
CA GLU A 229 -60.08 -23.55 24.12
C GLU A 229 -61.47 -23.09 24.58
N VAL A 230 -62.07 -22.13 23.87
CA VAL A 230 -63.45 -21.67 24.12
C VAL A 230 -64.47 -22.82 23.94
N LEU A 231 -64.33 -23.61 22.88
CA LEU A 231 -65.21 -24.77 22.64
C LEU A 231 -65.06 -25.85 23.72
N THR A 232 -63.83 -26.14 24.16
CA THR A 232 -63.59 -27.10 25.24
C THR A 232 -64.19 -26.64 26.57
N GLU A 233 -64.10 -25.35 26.88
CA GLU A 233 -64.69 -24.77 28.09
C GLU A 233 -66.23 -24.84 28.06
N GLN A 234 -66.83 -24.62 26.88
CA GLN A 234 -68.27 -24.75 26.70
C GLN A 234 -68.74 -26.20 26.90
N HIS A 235 -68.07 -27.18 26.27
CA HIS A 235 -68.37 -28.59 26.48
C HIS A 235 -68.14 -29.04 27.92
N HIS A 236 -67.15 -28.48 28.62
CA HIS A 236 -66.91 -28.77 30.03
C HIS A 236 -68.10 -28.33 30.90
N LYS A 237 -68.65 -27.14 30.65
CA LYS A 237 -69.84 -26.62 31.36
C LYS A 237 -71.08 -27.47 31.08
N GLU A 238 -71.33 -27.85 29.82
CA GLU A 238 -72.43 -28.74 29.44
C GLU A 238 -72.33 -30.10 30.16
N MET A 239 -71.13 -30.68 30.21
CA MET A 239 -70.86 -31.93 30.93
C MET A 239 -71.05 -31.81 32.44
N GLN A 240 -70.68 -30.68 33.05
CA GLN A 240 -70.92 -30.43 34.46
C GLN A 240 -72.41 -30.27 34.77
N GLU A 241 -73.16 -29.60 33.90
CA GLU A 241 -74.60 -29.40 34.05
C GLU A 241 -75.37 -30.73 33.92
N LEU A 242 -75.00 -31.57 32.94
CA LEU A 242 -75.51 -32.94 32.81
C LEU A 242 -75.19 -33.81 34.03
N ARG A 243 -73.99 -33.68 34.61
CA ARG A 243 -73.61 -34.37 35.86
C ARG A 243 -74.42 -33.88 37.05
N ALA A 244 -74.66 -32.58 37.19
CA ALA A 244 -75.50 -32.02 38.25
C ALA A 244 -76.97 -32.47 38.12
N GLN A 245 -77.49 -32.59 36.90
CA GLN A 245 -78.81 -33.15 36.62
C GLN A 245 -78.89 -34.64 36.98
N LEU A 246 -77.84 -35.43 36.69
CA LEU A 246 -77.74 -36.84 37.10
C LEU A 246 -77.65 -37.01 38.62
N GLU A 247 -76.89 -36.16 39.32
CA GLU A 247 -76.77 -36.20 40.79
C GLU A 247 -78.10 -35.82 41.46
N SER A 248 -78.81 -34.83 40.92
CA SER A 248 -80.18 -34.48 41.34
C SER A 248 -81.18 -35.62 41.12
N SER A 249 -81.05 -36.34 40.00
CA SER A 249 -81.85 -37.53 39.69
C SER A 249 -81.50 -38.74 40.57
N ARG A 250 -80.27 -38.81 41.10
CA ARG A 250 -79.77 -39.91 41.94
C ARG A 250 -80.24 -39.80 43.41
N VAL A 251 -80.46 -38.58 43.92
CA VAL A 251 -81.00 -38.35 45.28
C VAL A 251 -82.47 -38.77 45.42
N MET A 252 -83.19 -38.98 44.31
CA MET A 252 -84.61 -39.36 44.29
C MET A 252 -84.88 -40.89 44.18
N GLN A 253 -83.85 -41.73 44.20
CA GLN A 253 -84.01 -43.19 44.18
C GLN A 253 -83.13 -43.85 45.22
N ASP A 254 -83.67 -43.98 46.44
CA ASP A 254 -83.17 -44.95 47.41
C ASP A 254 -84.30 -45.47 48.31
N GLU A 255 -85.26 -46.17 47.69
CA GLU A 255 -86.10 -47.15 48.37
C GLU A 255 -86.37 -48.32 47.42
N ARG A 256 -85.84 -49.51 47.74
CA ARG A 256 -86.68 -50.68 48.05
C ARG A 256 -85.84 -51.92 48.32
N LYS A 257 -86.14 -52.50 49.49
CA LYS A 257 -85.67 -53.79 49.97
C LYS A 257 -86.25 -54.95 49.15
N ASN A 258 -85.37 -55.93 48.92
CA ASN A 258 -85.53 -57.38 49.03
C ASN A 258 -86.81 -58.01 48.45
N SER A 259 -86.63 -58.65 47.29
CA SER A 259 -87.39 -59.81 46.82
C SER A 259 -86.39 -60.75 46.12
N ALA A 260 -86.58 -62.07 46.16
CA ALA A 260 -85.70 -63.04 45.49
C ALA A 260 -85.66 -62.85 43.95
N ASP A 261 -86.67 -62.20 43.37
CA ASP A 261 -86.65 -61.75 41.97
C ASP A 261 -85.70 -60.56 41.74
N ALA A 262 -85.47 -59.73 42.76
CA ALA A 262 -84.48 -58.66 42.71
C ALA A 262 -83.05 -59.21 42.74
N GLU A 263 -82.82 -60.35 43.39
CA GLU A 263 -81.51 -61.03 43.40
C GLU A 263 -81.21 -61.69 42.04
N LEU A 264 -82.22 -62.28 41.38
CA LEU A 264 -82.07 -62.80 40.01
C LEU A 264 -81.85 -61.67 39.00
N LYS A 265 -82.58 -60.57 39.16
CA LYS A 265 -82.43 -59.35 38.34
C LYS A 265 -81.07 -58.69 38.58
N TRP A 266 -80.60 -58.62 39.83
CA TRP A 266 -79.25 -58.18 40.18
C TRP A 266 -78.19 -59.10 39.58
N ARG A 267 -78.38 -60.43 39.58
CA ARG A 267 -77.45 -61.37 38.93
C ARG A 267 -77.39 -61.16 37.42
N GLN A 268 -78.53 -60.95 36.76
CA GLN A 268 -78.56 -60.62 35.32
C GLN A 268 -77.94 -59.23 35.04
N GLU A 269 -78.17 -58.25 35.92
CA GLU A 269 -77.54 -56.93 35.82
C GLU A 269 -76.03 -57.01 36.06
N VAL A 270 -75.57 -57.86 36.99
CA VAL A 270 -74.16 -58.14 37.23
C VAL A 270 -73.54 -58.84 36.03
N GLU A 271 -74.17 -59.86 35.45
CA GLU A 271 -73.67 -60.51 34.22
C GLU A 271 -73.62 -59.54 33.03
N GLN A 272 -74.62 -58.68 32.87
CA GLN A 272 -74.61 -57.63 31.85
C GLN A 272 -73.52 -56.58 32.10
N LEU A 273 -73.27 -56.22 33.36
CA LEU A 273 -72.19 -55.30 33.74
C LEU A 273 -70.81 -55.94 33.58
N GLU A 274 -70.66 -57.22 33.89
CA GLU A 274 -69.44 -58.00 33.67
C GLU A 274 -69.15 -58.12 32.17
N PHE A 275 -70.16 -58.39 31.34
CA PHE A 275 -70.03 -58.39 29.90
C PHE A 275 -69.65 -57.00 29.37
N ALA A 276 -70.35 -55.94 29.81
CA ALA A 276 -70.07 -54.57 29.40
C ALA A 276 -68.69 -54.07 29.88
N MET A 277 -68.24 -54.48 31.07
CA MET A 277 -66.88 -54.21 31.55
C MET A 277 -65.84 -55.00 30.76
N GLY A 278 -66.09 -56.28 30.47
CA GLY A 278 -65.20 -57.10 29.65
C GLY A 278 -65.01 -56.51 28.25
N GLU A 279 -66.08 -56.02 27.63
CA GLU A 279 -66.03 -55.34 26.34
C GLU A 279 -65.28 -54.00 26.43
N LYS A 280 -65.53 -53.19 27.47
CA LYS A 280 -64.77 -51.96 27.73
C LYS A 280 -63.28 -52.23 27.98
N LEU A 281 -62.93 -53.30 28.68
CA LEU A 281 -61.55 -53.70 28.95
C LEU A 281 -60.85 -54.08 27.64
N ARG A 282 -61.51 -54.85 26.77
CA ARG A 282 -60.99 -55.23 25.45
C ARG A 282 -60.77 -54.02 24.54
N VAL A 283 -61.67 -53.04 24.59
CA VAL A 283 -61.52 -51.76 23.87
C VAL A 283 -60.38 -50.93 24.46
N ALA A 284 -60.21 -50.92 25.79
CA ALA A 284 -59.11 -50.23 26.45
C ALA A 284 -57.76 -50.86 26.06
N GLU A 285 -57.64 -52.18 26.08
CA GLU A 285 -56.43 -52.90 25.63
C GLU A 285 -56.12 -52.64 24.16
N MET A 286 -57.13 -52.62 23.27
CA MET A 286 -56.91 -52.25 21.86
C MET A 286 -56.38 -50.82 21.72
N LYS A 287 -56.96 -49.86 22.45
CA LYS A 287 -56.51 -48.46 22.42
C LYS A 287 -55.12 -48.27 23.02
N GLU A 288 -54.80 -49.02 24.07
CA GLU A 288 -53.47 -49.02 24.68
C GLU A 288 -52.42 -49.55 23.69
N ASN A 289 -52.69 -50.68 23.01
CA ASN A 289 -51.81 -51.22 21.98
C ASN A 289 -51.64 -50.25 20.80
N GLN A 290 -52.73 -49.59 20.37
CA GLN A 290 -52.68 -48.58 19.33
C GLN A 290 -51.79 -47.39 19.74
N TRP A 291 -51.98 -46.89 20.96
CA TRP A 291 -51.17 -45.79 21.49
C TRP A 291 -49.70 -46.18 21.63
N GLN A 292 -49.40 -47.39 22.11
CA GLN A 292 -48.02 -47.91 22.18
C GLN A 292 -47.37 -47.98 20.79
N GLN A 293 -48.11 -48.40 19.77
CA GLN A 293 -47.61 -48.45 18.39
C GLN A 293 -47.36 -47.04 17.82
N GLU A 294 -48.25 -46.08 18.09
CA GLU A 294 -48.07 -44.68 17.71
C GLU A 294 -46.85 -44.04 18.40
N VAL A 295 -46.68 -44.27 19.70
CA VAL A 295 -45.53 -43.80 20.47
C VAL A 295 -44.22 -44.42 19.96
N ALA A 296 -44.22 -45.72 19.65
CA ALA A 296 -43.05 -46.40 19.07
C ALA A 296 -42.67 -45.81 17.71
N GLY A 297 -43.66 -45.60 16.82
CA GLY A 297 -43.42 -45.00 15.50
C GLY A 297 -42.91 -43.55 15.59
N LEU A 298 -43.44 -42.75 16.50
CA LEU A 298 -42.94 -41.40 16.76
C LEU A 298 -41.51 -41.42 17.30
N THR A 299 -41.21 -42.33 18.24
CA THR A 299 -39.88 -42.48 18.83
C THR A 299 -38.84 -42.86 17.78
N GLU A 300 -39.16 -43.79 16.88
CA GLU A 300 -38.28 -44.19 15.78
C GLU A 300 -38.04 -43.04 14.81
N LYS A 301 -39.11 -42.30 14.44
CA LYS A 301 -39.01 -41.12 13.57
C LYS A 301 -38.10 -40.04 14.18
N TYR A 302 -38.34 -39.66 15.43
CA TYR A 302 -37.50 -38.66 16.10
C TYR A 302 -36.05 -39.13 16.28
N SER A 303 -35.84 -40.42 16.53
CA SER A 303 -34.49 -41.00 16.60
C SER A 303 -33.76 -40.89 15.25
N SER A 304 -34.46 -41.21 14.15
CA SER A 304 -33.93 -41.04 12.79
C SER A 304 -33.58 -39.58 12.50
N ASP A 305 -34.51 -38.65 12.79
CA ASP A 305 -34.30 -37.21 12.56
C ASP A 305 -33.10 -36.68 13.37
N ILE A 306 -32.98 -37.07 14.65
CA ILE A 306 -31.84 -36.70 15.51
C ILE A 306 -30.52 -37.23 14.94
N ASN A 307 -30.49 -38.48 14.46
CA ASN A 307 -29.28 -39.05 13.88
C ASN A 307 -28.88 -38.37 12.57
N GLU A 308 -29.86 -38.00 11.74
CA GLU A 308 -29.62 -37.25 10.50
C GLU A 308 -29.05 -35.85 10.80
N VAL A 309 -29.60 -35.15 11.79
CA VAL A 309 -29.06 -33.84 12.24
C VAL A 309 -27.65 -34.00 12.80
N ARG A 310 -27.38 -35.02 13.61
CA ARG A 310 -26.03 -35.31 14.12
C ARG A 310 -25.03 -35.57 13.00
N GLN A 311 -25.44 -36.32 11.97
CA GLN A 311 -24.59 -36.59 10.81
C GLN A 311 -24.29 -35.30 10.03
N ARG A 312 -25.29 -34.46 9.78
CA ARG A 312 -25.10 -33.15 9.12
C ARG A 312 -24.17 -32.25 9.93
N LEU A 313 -24.32 -32.22 11.25
CA LEU A 313 -23.45 -31.45 12.14
C LEU A 313 -22.00 -31.94 12.06
N ALA A 314 -21.77 -33.26 12.12
CA ALA A 314 -20.43 -33.82 12.00
C ALA A 314 -19.78 -33.50 10.64
N GLN A 315 -20.56 -33.55 9.55
CA GLN A 315 -20.08 -33.16 8.22
C GLN A 315 -19.73 -31.67 8.15
N ALA A 316 -20.55 -30.80 8.75
CA ALA A 316 -20.28 -29.37 8.80
C ALA A 316 -19.02 -29.06 9.62
N GLN A 317 -18.85 -29.71 10.78
CA GLN A 317 -17.65 -29.61 11.60
C GLN A 317 -16.39 -30.05 10.84
N GLY A 318 -16.46 -31.16 10.10
CA GLY A 318 -15.35 -31.60 9.25
C GLY A 318 -14.97 -30.58 8.19
N LYS A 319 -15.95 -29.95 7.53
CA LYS A 319 -15.70 -28.87 6.55
C LYS A 319 -15.05 -27.64 7.18
N ILE A 320 -15.50 -27.23 8.37
CA ILE A 320 -14.91 -26.10 9.11
C ILE A 320 -13.42 -26.37 9.38
N VAL A 321 -13.08 -27.55 9.89
CA VAL A 321 -11.67 -27.92 10.17
C VAL A 321 -10.82 -27.91 8.90
N CYS A 322 -11.34 -28.39 7.77
CA CYS A 322 -10.63 -28.30 6.49
C CYS A 322 -10.39 -26.84 6.06
N LEU A 323 -11.42 -25.99 6.12
CA LEU A 323 -11.31 -24.58 5.76
C LEU A 323 -10.35 -23.81 6.69
N GLU A 324 -10.37 -24.10 7.99
CA GLU A 324 -9.41 -23.54 8.95
C GLU A 324 -7.96 -23.94 8.62
N GLY A 325 -7.77 -25.19 8.19
CA GLY A 325 -6.47 -25.68 7.71
C GLY A 325 -6.00 -24.93 6.46
N ASP A 326 -6.90 -24.69 5.50
CA ASP A 326 -6.60 -23.94 4.29
C ASP A 326 -6.27 -22.48 4.60
N CYS A 327 -7.06 -21.80 5.43
CA CYS A 327 -6.81 -20.44 5.90
C CYS A 327 -5.42 -20.30 6.54
N ARG A 328 -5.02 -21.29 7.34
CA ARG A 328 -3.68 -21.31 7.96
C ARG A 328 -2.57 -21.41 6.92
N ARG A 329 -2.70 -22.29 5.92
CA ARG A 329 -1.73 -22.42 4.84
C ARG A 329 -1.59 -21.11 4.04
N TRP A 330 -2.73 -20.47 3.72
CA TRP A 330 -2.72 -19.17 3.04
C TRP A 330 -2.05 -18.07 3.88
N HIS A 331 -2.24 -18.07 5.20
CA HIS A 331 -1.54 -17.13 6.09
C HIS A 331 -0.03 -17.37 6.10
N GLU A 332 0.40 -18.62 6.24
CA GLU A 332 1.83 -18.99 6.20
C GLU A 332 2.48 -18.58 4.87
N GLU A 333 1.82 -18.85 3.74
CA GLU A 333 2.30 -18.43 2.43
C GLU A 333 2.36 -16.91 2.29
N ASN A 334 1.34 -16.20 2.77
CA ASN A 334 1.32 -14.75 2.76
C ASN A 334 2.47 -14.15 3.58
N ASP A 335 2.79 -14.75 4.73
CA ASP A 335 3.91 -14.32 5.57
C ASP A 335 5.27 -14.60 4.93
N CYS A 336 5.44 -15.76 4.28
CA CYS A 336 6.63 -16.04 3.48
C CYS A 336 6.80 -15.02 2.34
N LEU A 337 5.72 -14.67 1.64
CA LEU A 337 5.74 -13.68 0.57
C LEU A 337 6.08 -12.28 1.08
N LYS A 338 5.58 -11.86 2.25
CA LYS A 338 5.96 -10.59 2.88
C LYS A 338 7.45 -10.53 3.19
N VAL A 339 8.01 -11.58 3.78
CA VAL A 339 9.45 -11.64 4.10
C VAL A 339 10.28 -11.58 2.82
N ASN A 340 9.88 -12.31 1.78
CA ASN A 340 10.57 -12.29 0.49
C ASN A 340 10.49 -10.91 -0.18
N LEU A 341 9.35 -10.23 -0.10
CA LEU A 341 9.18 -8.88 -0.63
C LEU A 341 10.15 -7.91 0.06
N VAL A 342 10.19 -7.90 1.39
CA VAL A 342 11.11 -7.04 2.16
C VAL A 342 12.57 -7.33 1.81
N ALA A 343 12.95 -8.61 1.68
CA ALA A 343 14.30 -8.99 1.28
C ALA A 343 14.64 -8.51 -0.15
N ALA A 344 13.69 -8.61 -1.08
CA ALA A 344 13.85 -8.13 -2.44
C ALA A 344 13.95 -6.61 -2.52
N GLU A 345 13.14 -5.88 -1.75
CA GLU A 345 13.19 -4.42 -1.66
C GLU A 345 14.54 -3.95 -1.10
N GLU A 346 15.05 -4.60 -0.06
CA GLU A 346 16.35 -4.28 0.54
C GLU A 346 17.52 -4.56 -0.40
N LEU A 347 17.47 -5.68 -1.15
CA LEU A 347 18.45 -5.97 -2.19
C LEU A 347 18.41 -4.91 -3.31
N ASN A 348 17.23 -4.50 -3.74
CA ASN A 348 17.07 -3.50 -4.79
C ASN A 348 17.59 -2.13 -4.32
N ARG A 349 17.32 -1.76 -3.06
CA ARG A 349 17.87 -0.56 -2.43
C ARG A 349 19.41 -0.58 -2.44
N LYS A 350 20.01 -1.72 -2.12
CA LYS A 350 21.48 -1.89 -2.15
C LYS A 350 22.04 -1.77 -3.56
N LEU A 351 21.42 -2.43 -4.55
CA LEU A 351 21.84 -2.33 -5.95
C LEU A 351 21.75 -0.89 -6.48
N GLN A 352 20.73 -0.13 -6.09
CA GLN A 352 20.62 1.29 -6.44
C GLN A 352 21.76 2.12 -5.83
N GLN A 353 22.14 1.84 -4.58
CA GLN A 353 23.28 2.49 -3.93
C GLN A 353 24.59 2.17 -4.65
N ASP A 354 24.84 0.89 -4.94
CA ASP A 354 26.02 0.44 -5.67
C ASP A 354 26.09 1.07 -7.08
N MET A 355 24.95 1.22 -7.76
CA MET A 355 24.88 1.91 -9.06
C MET A 355 25.26 3.39 -8.95
N VAL A 356 24.80 4.10 -7.91
CA VAL A 356 25.16 5.50 -7.70
C VAL A 356 26.65 5.64 -7.38
N GLU A 357 27.19 4.78 -6.51
CA GLU A 357 28.63 4.76 -6.20
C GLU A 357 29.47 4.46 -7.45
N MET A 358 29.04 3.49 -8.26
CA MET A 358 29.71 3.17 -9.51
C MET A 358 29.67 4.33 -10.50
N GLN A 359 28.55 5.06 -10.59
CA GLN A 359 28.46 6.25 -11.42
C GLN A 359 29.43 7.34 -10.96
N GLN A 360 29.54 7.59 -9.65
CA GLN A 360 30.51 8.55 -9.10
C GLN A 360 31.96 8.16 -9.43
N ASN A 361 32.28 6.86 -9.36
CA ASN A 361 33.60 6.36 -9.73
C ASN A 361 33.88 6.54 -11.24
N VAL A 362 32.89 6.32 -12.09
CA VAL A 362 33.00 6.58 -13.54
C VAL A 362 33.26 8.06 -13.81
N ASP A 363 32.48 8.96 -13.20
CA ASP A 363 32.65 10.41 -13.34
C ASP A 363 34.06 10.83 -12.86
N GLN A 364 34.56 10.26 -11.77
CA GLN A 364 35.91 10.52 -11.26
C GLN A 364 37.00 10.03 -12.25
N ILE A 365 36.82 8.85 -12.84
CA ILE A 365 37.74 8.32 -13.86
C ILE A 365 37.76 9.24 -15.08
N GLU A 366 36.62 9.79 -15.50
CA GLU A 366 36.57 10.75 -16.62
C GLU A 366 37.36 12.01 -16.32
N VAL A 367 37.25 12.56 -15.10
CA VAL A 367 38.06 13.71 -14.66
C VAL A 367 39.56 13.38 -14.71
N PHE A 368 39.97 12.21 -14.21
CA PHE A 368 41.38 11.81 -14.25
C PHE A 368 41.90 11.57 -15.67
N LYS A 369 41.06 11.09 -16.59
CA LYS A 369 41.42 10.96 -18.01
C LYS A 369 41.70 12.32 -18.63
N VAL A 370 40.79 13.29 -18.45
CA VAL A 370 40.99 14.66 -18.94
C VAL A 370 42.25 15.28 -18.33
N GLN A 371 42.48 15.08 -17.04
CA GLN A 371 43.70 15.56 -16.39
C GLN A 371 44.97 14.93 -17.00
N THR A 372 44.95 13.63 -17.30
CA THR A 372 46.07 12.93 -17.93
C THR A 372 46.33 13.46 -19.34
N GLU A 373 45.29 13.66 -20.14
CA GLU A 373 45.39 14.25 -21.49
C GLU A 373 45.99 15.67 -21.46
N ILE A 374 45.61 16.50 -20.47
CA ILE A 374 46.20 17.84 -20.30
C ILE A 374 47.70 17.72 -20.00
N PHE A 375 48.09 16.86 -19.05
CA PHE A 375 49.49 16.68 -18.71
C PHE A 375 50.32 16.12 -19.87
N GLU A 376 49.77 15.19 -20.65
CA GLU A 376 50.42 14.68 -21.85
C GLU A 376 50.69 15.80 -22.85
N ARG A 377 49.67 16.61 -23.19
CA ARG A 377 49.85 17.73 -24.13
C ARG A 377 50.85 18.77 -23.60
N ASP A 378 50.78 19.11 -22.32
CA ASP A 378 51.68 20.09 -21.71
C ASP A 378 53.12 19.57 -21.69
N PHE A 379 53.31 18.28 -21.41
CA PHE A 379 54.62 17.64 -21.48
C PHE A 379 55.17 17.62 -22.91
N GLU A 380 54.34 17.33 -23.91
CA GLU A 380 54.75 17.35 -25.31
C GLU A 380 55.11 18.76 -25.80
N ALA A 381 54.33 19.77 -25.41
CA ALA A 381 54.62 21.17 -25.71
C ALA A 381 55.95 21.62 -25.09
N GLU A 382 56.18 21.30 -23.82
CA GLU A 382 57.44 21.60 -23.13
C GLU A 382 58.63 20.87 -23.79
N ARG A 383 58.45 19.59 -24.15
CA ARG A 383 59.48 18.82 -24.87
C ARG A 383 59.82 19.44 -26.22
N ALA A 384 58.81 19.86 -26.99
CA ALA A 384 59.00 20.53 -28.27
C ALA A 384 59.74 21.87 -28.10
N ALA A 385 59.32 22.69 -27.14
CA ALA A 385 59.99 23.96 -26.82
C ALA A 385 61.47 23.74 -26.41
N ARG A 386 61.74 22.75 -25.55
CA ARG A 386 63.12 22.39 -25.17
C ARG A 386 63.98 21.94 -26.34
N THR A 387 63.39 21.22 -27.30
CA THR A 387 64.11 20.77 -28.49
C THR A 387 64.50 21.95 -29.37
N VAL A 388 63.61 22.93 -29.54
CA VAL A 388 63.91 24.19 -30.25
C VAL A 388 65.01 24.97 -29.54
N LEU A 389 64.89 25.17 -28.22
CA LEU A 389 65.90 25.88 -27.43
C LEU A 389 67.28 25.19 -27.47
N ALA A 390 67.32 23.87 -27.46
CA ALA A 390 68.56 23.12 -27.61
C ALA A 390 69.18 23.36 -29.00
N GLY A 391 68.38 23.34 -30.06
CA GLY A 391 68.83 23.65 -31.42
C GLY A 391 69.33 25.08 -31.58
N GLU A 392 68.60 26.07 -31.05
CA GLU A 392 69.02 27.48 -31.04
C GLU A 392 70.34 27.68 -30.27
N LYS A 393 70.49 27.00 -29.13
CA LYS A 393 71.73 27.02 -28.35
C LYS A 393 72.91 26.46 -29.16
N GLU A 394 72.72 25.34 -29.85
CA GLU A 394 73.76 24.76 -30.72
C GLU A 394 74.13 25.68 -31.87
N GLN A 395 73.14 26.32 -32.49
CA GLN A 395 73.36 27.31 -33.55
C GLN A 395 74.15 28.52 -33.05
N LEU A 396 73.75 29.11 -31.92
CA LEU A 396 74.46 30.24 -31.32
C LEU A 396 75.92 29.89 -30.94
N LEU A 397 76.16 28.67 -30.46
CA LEU A 397 77.52 28.19 -30.19
C LEU A 397 78.35 28.04 -31.47
N ALA A 398 77.74 27.58 -32.57
CA ALA A 398 78.41 27.51 -33.87
C ALA A 398 78.75 28.91 -34.40
N ASP A 399 77.80 29.85 -34.32
CA ASP A 399 77.99 31.24 -34.76
C ASP A 399 79.07 31.95 -33.94
N LEU A 400 79.08 31.75 -32.61
CA LEU A 400 80.14 32.26 -31.73
C LEU A 400 81.53 31.73 -32.12
N ARG A 401 81.65 30.45 -32.45
CA ARG A 401 82.92 29.86 -32.92
C ARG A 401 83.36 30.47 -34.26
N LEU A 402 82.43 30.68 -35.20
CA LEU A 402 82.72 31.32 -36.48
C LEU A 402 83.20 32.77 -36.29
N LEU A 403 82.53 33.52 -35.42
CA LEU A 403 82.91 34.89 -35.07
C LEU A 403 84.29 34.95 -34.40
N GLN A 404 84.56 34.05 -33.45
CA GLN A 404 85.87 33.92 -32.80
C GLN A 404 86.97 33.64 -33.82
N ASN A 405 86.78 32.66 -34.71
CA ASN A 405 87.73 32.33 -35.76
C ASN A 405 87.98 33.52 -36.71
N ARG A 406 86.93 34.25 -37.09
CA ARG A 406 87.06 35.44 -37.96
C ARG A 406 87.79 36.57 -37.24
N HIS A 407 87.51 36.78 -35.96
CA HIS A 407 88.20 37.76 -35.14
C HIS A 407 89.69 37.44 -35.02
N GLU A 408 90.05 36.18 -34.76
CA GLU A 408 91.44 35.71 -34.76
C GLU A 408 92.11 35.94 -36.12
N GLN A 409 91.43 35.63 -37.23
CA GLN A 409 91.93 35.90 -38.57
C GLN A 409 92.19 37.39 -38.81
N LEU A 410 91.26 38.27 -38.43
CA LEU A 410 91.40 39.73 -38.57
C LEU A 410 92.54 40.29 -37.70
N ILE A 411 92.73 39.75 -36.49
CA ILE A 411 93.90 40.08 -35.66
C ILE A 411 95.18 39.69 -36.39
N GLY A 412 95.25 38.46 -36.93
CA GLY A 412 96.40 38.00 -37.72
C GLY A 412 96.67 38.88 -38.95
N GLU A 413 95.63 39.30 -39.67
CA GLU A 413 95.74 40.24 -40.82
C GLU A 413 96.24 41.63 -40.37
N MET A 414 95.75 42.16 -39.25
CA MET A 414 96.22 43.43 -38.65
C MET A 414 97.67 43.35 -38.16
N GLU A 415 98.06 42.24 -37.54
CA GLU A 415 99.43 41.99 -37.09
C GLU A 415 100.38 41.81 -38.29
N GLY A 416 99.92 41.14 -39.35
CA GLY A 416 100.65 41.04 -40.62
C GLY A 416 100.84 42.39 -41.32
N MET A 417 99.85 43.29 -41.26
CA MET A 417 99.96 44.67 -41.77
C MET A 417 100.82 45.58 -40.88
N ARG A 418 100.99 45.24 -39.58
CA ARG A 418 101.88 45.97 -38.64
C ARG A 418 103.35 45.60 -38.79
N HIS A 419 103.76 44.78 -39.77
CA HIS A 419 105.16 44.50 -40.06
C HIS A 419 105.51 44.66 -41.55
N PRO A 420 106.16 45.79 -41.87
CA PRO A 420 107.43 45.70 -42.58
C PRO A 420 108.53 46.40 -41.78
N ARG A 421 109.52 45.61 -41.34
CA ARG A 421 110.87 45.98 -40.89
C ARG A 421 110.99 47.25 -40.01
N SER A 422 111.25 47.06 -38.73
CA SER A 422 112.38 47.74 -38.06
C SER A 422 112.54 47.17 -36.66
N GLY A 423 113.64 46.45 -36.43
CA GLY A 423 114.04 46.03 -35.10
C GLY A 423 114.55 47.23 -34.30
N TYR A 424 114.14 47.31 -33.03
CA TYR A 424 114.98 47.78 -31.92
C TYR A 424 114.36 47.23 -30.61
N PRO A 425 115.18 46.63 -29.71
CA PRO A 425 114.71 46.13 -28.43
C PRO A 425 114.62 47.30 -27.43
N HIS A 426 113.50 47.42 -26.72
CA HIS A 426 113.39 48.35 -25.58
C HIS A 426 113.41 47.55 -24.26
N PRO A 427 114.24 47.92 -23.26
CA PRO A 427 114.41 47.13 -22.04
C PRO A 427 113.24 47.29 -21.05
N GLU A 428 113.18 46.32 -20.15
CA GLU A 428 112.29 46.21 -18.99
C GLU A 428 111.97 47.53 -18.27
N SER A 429 110.68 47.73 -17.98
CA SER A 429 110.24 48.59 -16.88
C SER A 429 109.47 47.75 -15.86
N GLN A 430 110.20 46.97 -15.05
CA GLN A 430 109.69 46.50 -13.77
C GLN A 430 109.54 47.70 -12.83
N ARG A 431 108.38 48.36 -12.84
CA ARG A 431 107.95 49.22 -11.73
C ARG A 431 107.01 48.39 -10.85
N PRO A 432 107.21 48.32 -9.52
CA PRO A 432 106.26 47.66 -8.65
C PRO A 432 104.90 48.37 -8.78
N ARG A 433 103.87 47.64 -9.22
CA ARG A 433 102.51 48.16 -9.41
C ARG A 433 101.93 48.49 -8.04
N GLN A 434 102.00 49.76 -7.66
CA GLN A 434 101.34 50.27 -6.47
C GLN A 434 99.88 50.57 -6.80
N PHE A 435 98.96 49.89 -6.13
CA PHE A 435 97.52 50.05 -6.28
C PHE A 435 96.99 51.01 -5.21
N ARG A 436 96.06 51.92 -5.54
CA ARG A 436 95.50 52.89 -4.59
C ARG A 436 94.02 52.66 -4.37
N CYS A 437 93.57 52.75 -3.12
CA CYS A 437 92.15 52.75 -2.79
C CYS A 437 91.49 54.05 -3.27
N PRO A 438 90.45 53.99 -4.12
CA PRO A 438 89.79 55.20 -4.62
C PRO A 438 89.01 55.96 -3.54
N VAL A 439 88.68 55.30 -2.41
CA VAL A 439 87.89 55.91 -1.32
C VAL A 439 88.79 56.68 -0.33
N CYS A 440 89.94 56.14 0.06
CA CYS A 440 90.82 56.75 1.07
C CYS A 440 92.25 57.04 0.60
N SER A 441 92.56 56.78 -0.67
CA SER A 441 93.86 57.02 -1.33
C SER A 441 95.09 56.29 -0.75
N ARG A 442 94.90 55.33 0.17
CA ARG A 442 95.98 54.47 0.68
C ARG A 442 96.56 53.58 -0.41
N VAL A 443 97.87 53.36 -0.35
CA VAL A 443 98.65 52.62 -1.35
C VAL A 443 98.92 51.19 -0.88
N PHE A 444 98.71 50.24 -1.77
CA PHE A 444 98.87 48.80 -1.56
C PHE A 444 99.80 48.23 -2.64
N LEU A 445 100.56 47.20 -2.29
CA LEU A 445 101.56 46.60 -3.17
C LEU A 445 101.00 45.41 -3.98
N ASP A 446 99.83 44.90 -3.60
CA ASP A 446 99.11 43.88 -4.37
C ASP A 446 97.61 44.21 -4.48
N LEU A 447 96.95 43.60 -5.49
CA LEU A 447 95.56 43.87 -5.82
C LEU A 447 94.58 43.18 -4.85
N SER A 448 94.98 42.07 -4.22
CA SER A 448 94.12 41.30 -3.32
C SER A 448 93.91 42.02 -1.98
N THR A 449 94.96 42.61 -1.41
CA THR A 449 94.89 43.47 -0.23
C THR A 449 94.14 44.78 -0.52
N LEU A 450 94.31 45.34 -1.71
CA LEU A 450 93.48 46.47 -2.15
C LEU A 450 91.99 46.08 -2.15
N ASN A 451 91.60 44.97 -2.78
CA ASN A 451 90.19 44.57 -2.88
C ASN A 451 89.56 44.29 -1.50
N GLY A 452 90.28 43.62 -0.60
CA GLY A 452 89.81 43.42 0.77
C GLY A 452 89.64 44.74 1.53
N HIS A 453 90.58 45.67 1.36
CA HIS A 453 90.49 47.00 1.96
C HIS A 453 89.36 47.84 1.36
N VAL A 454 89.17 47.85 0.04
CA VAL A 454 88.12 48.64 -0.64
C VAL A 454 86.74 48.22 -0.18
N ASN A 455 86.48 46.91 -0.04
CA ASN A 455 85.20 46.43 0.47
C ASN A 455 84.93 46.93 1.90
N GLY A 456 85.90 46.81 2.81
CA GLY A 456 85.74 47.35 4.18
C GLY A 456 85.76 48.89 4.26
N CYS A 457 86.35 49.57 3.27
CA CYS A 457 86.42 51.03 3.22
C CYS A 457 85.15 51.66 2.62
N LEU A 458 84.39 50.91 1.82
CA LEU A 458 83.06 51.28 1.33
C LEU A 458 81.97 51.07 2.41
N ASP A 459 82.14 50.07 3.27
CA ASP A 459 81.16 49.76 4.33
C ASP A 459 81.27 50.70 5.56
N ASN A 460 82.35 51.47 5.69
CA ASN A 460 82.63 52.39 6.81
C ASN A 460 82.77 53.88 6.38
N SER A 461 82.35 54.23 5.17
CA SER A 461 82.37 55.59 4.62
C SER A 461 81.00 56.26 4.63
#